data_AF-A0A4P7F3X4-F1
#
_entry.id   AF-A0A4P7F3X4-F1
#
_cell.length_a   1.000
_cell.length_b   1.000
_cell.length_c   1.000
_cell.angle_alpha   90.00
_cell.angle_beta   90.00
_cell.angle_gamma   90.00
#
_symmetry.space_group_name_H-M   'P 1'
#
loop_
_entity.id
_entity.type
_entity.pdbx_description
1 polymer ?
#
loop_
_entity_poly.entity_id
_entity_poly.type
_entity_poly.pdbx_seq_one_letter_code
_entity_poly.pdbx_strand_id
1 'polypeptide(L)'
;MKTSKIYLFAIPMAIAGSIALSGCGRSTANPTVISYKQIGICKTYDTPTGPQTTKGNEGFAIFKIETIDNTKYNNIFNLDPSRLYVNQSNPEQMAKGVYSWNRRFVNPDPRFAQNLGFSPIVRATVPAGEKIDPKTFIVIPLGIDNPSQGPDENKYNFTLAYDTGTDDRGNIQSVSEGLLFVKGNAPDTKWTVVENCKELPLK
;
A
#
# COMPACT_ATOMS: atom_id res chain seq x y z
N MET A 1 -16.21 40.85 -41.97
CA MET A 1 -15.01 40.36 -41.26
C MET A 1 -14.92 41.02 -39.89
N LYS A 2 -15.07 40.23 -38.82
CA LYS A 2 -14.54 40.51 -37.48
C LYS A 2 -14.54 39.18 -36.71
N THR A 3 -13.40 38.52 -36.68
CA THR A 3 -13.13 37.29 -35.95
C THR A 3 -12.94 37.65 -34.48
N SER A 4 -13.82 37.17 -33.60
CA SER A 4 -13.61 37.24 -32.15
C SER A 4 -13.18 35.86 -31.67
N LYS A 5 -11.92 35.76 -31.25
CA LYS A 5 -11.35 34.59 -30.58
C LYS A 5 -11.83 34.60 -29.13
N ILE A 6 -12.50 33.54 -28.69
CA ILE A 6 -12.79 33.32 -27.28
C ILE A 6 -11.97 32.12 -26.83
N TYR A 7 -10.94 32.40 -26.05
CA TYR A 7 -10.22 31.45 -25.21
C TYR A 7 -11.04 31.23 -23.94
N LEU A 8 -11.40 29.98 -23.62
CA LEU A 8 -11.93 29.64 -22.31
C LEU A 8 -11.31 28.33 -21.78
N PHE A 9 -10.29 28.54 -20.94
CA PHE A 9 -9.92 27.84 -19.72
C PHE A 9 -9.95 26.30 -19.68
N ALA A 10 -8.73 25.74 -19.65
CA ALA A 10 -8.47 24.41 -19.12
C ALA A 10 -8.82 24.37 -17.62
N ILE A 11 -9.75 23.49 -17.26
CA ILE A 11 -10.06 23.16 -15.87
C ILE A 11 -8.95 22.21 -15.37
N PRO A 12 -8.24 22.51 -14.29
CA PRO A 12 -7.35 21.55 -13.67
C PRO A 12 -8.21 20.49 -12.99
N MET A 13 -8.26 19.30 -13.58
CA MET A 13 -8.91 18.14 -13.00
C MET A 13 -8.10 17.74 -11.75
N ALA A 14 -8.59 18.14 -10.57
CA ALA A 14 -8.00 17.75 -9.30
C ALA A 14 -8.14 16.23 -9.14
N ILE A 15 -7.01 15.53 -9.20
CA ILE A 15 -6.93 14.08 -9.00
C ILE A 15 -7.23 13.83 -7.52
N ALA A 16 -8.48 13.43 -7.24
CA ALA A 16 -8.88 12.94 -5.93
C ALA A 16 -8.26 11.54 -5.73
N GLY A 17 -7.03 11.50 -5.24
CA GLY A 17 -6.42 10.27 -4.74
C GLY A 17 -7.17 9.78 -3.50
N SER A 18 -7.38 8.46 -3.38
CA SER A 18 -7.93 7.87 -2.16
C SER A 18 -6.92 8.05 -1.02
N ILE A 19 -7.32 8.78 0.01
CA ILE A 19 -6.51 9.01 1.21
C ILE A 19 -7.00 8.05 2.30
N ALA A 20 -6.18 7.07 2.67
CA ALA A 20 -6.42 6.27 3.87
C ALA A 20 -5.63 6.85 5.04
N LEU A 21 -6.34 7.26 6.08
CA LEU A 21 -5.76 7.67 7.36
C LEU A 21 -5.67 6.45 8.27
N SER A 22 -4.47 5.96 8.51
CA SER A 22 -4.22 4.94 9.54
C SER A 22 -3.80 5.65 10.83
N GLY A 23 -4.70 5.73 11.81
CA GLY A 23 -4.41 6.22 13.16
C GLY A 23 -5.44 7.23 13.68
N CYS A 24 -6.22 6.85 14.68
CA CYS A 24 -7.02 7.79 15.47
C CYS A 24 -6.16 8.29 16.64
N GLY A 25 -5.30 9.28 16.39
CA GLY A 25 -4.43 9.83 17.43
C GLY A 25 -3.52 10.94 16.91
N ARG A 26 -3.90 12.19 17.19
CA ARG A 26 -3.01 13.34 17.46
C ARG A 26 -1.87 13.65 16.46
N SER A 27 -2.25 13.97 15.22
CA SER A 27 -1.82 15.15 14.43
C SER A 27 -1.70 14.79 12.95
N THR A 28 -2.77 15.03 12.21
CA THR A 28 -2.81 14.94 10.74
C THR A 28 -2.10 16.12 10.06
N ALA A 29 -1.63 17.11 10.82
CA ALA A 29 -1.05 18.33 10.27
C ALA A 29 0.30 18.07 9.57
N ASN A 30 1.06 17.10 10.07
CA ASN A 30 2.45 16.85 9.68
C ASN A 30 2.73 15.33 9.57
N PRO A 31 2.07 14.60 8.66
CA PRO A 31 2.19 13.15 8.61
C PRO A 31 3.51 12.71 7.96
N THR A 32 4.00 11.51 8.31
CA THR A 32 4.90 10.76 7.43
C THR A 32 4.08 10.21 6.27
N VAL A 33 4.49 10.47 5.04
CA VAL A 33 3.76 10.08 3.84
C VAL A 33 4.42 8.87 3.19
N ILE A 34 3.68 7.77 3.03
CA ILE A 34 4.10 6.60 2.26
C ILE A 34 3.37 6.61 0.93
N SER A 35 4.12 6.88 -0.14
CA SER A 35 3.59 6.86 -1.51
C SER A 35 3.82 5.49 -2.13
N TYR A 36 2.79 4.92 -2.73
CA TYR A 36 2.86 3.58 -3.29
C TYR A 36 1.95 3.40 -4.50
N LYS A 37 2.20 2.36 -5.28
CA LYS A 37 1.30 1.88 -6.33
C LYS A 37 0.95 0.43 -6.08
N GLN A 38 -0.31 0.07 -6.23
CA GLN A 38 -0.65 -1.31 -6.52
C GLN A 38 -0.20 -1.60 -7.96
N ILE A 39 0.35 -2.78 -8.20
CA ILE A 39 0.86 -3.18 -9.51
C ILE A 39 -0.02 -4.27 -10.12
N GLY A 40 -0.59 -5.13 -9.28
CA GLY A 40 -1.56 -6.13 -9.68
C GLY A 40 -1.61 -7.27 -8.68
N ILE A 41 -2.30 -8.34 -9.09
CA ILE A 41 -2.44 -9.57 -8.31
C ILE A 41 -2.06 -10.73 -9.21
N CYS A 42 -1.27 -11.67 -8.70
CA CYS A 42 -0.82 -12.84 -9.43
C CYS A 42 -0.93 -14.11 -8.59
N LYS A 43 -1.04 -15.28 -9.23
CA LYS A 43 -1.08 -16.59 -8.56
C LYS A 43 0.30 -17.16 -8.26
N THR A 44 1.29 -16.82 -9.10
CA THR A 44 2.64 -17.38 -9.03
C THR A 44 3.71 -16.32 -9.24
N TYR A 45 4.85 -16.47 -8.55
CA TYR A 45 6.10 -15.80 -8.90
C TYR A 45 7.28 -16.73 -8.76
N ASP A 46 8.33 -16.49 -9.54
CA ASP A 46 9.54 -17.30 -9.49
C ASP A 46 10.49 -16.82 -8.38
N THR A 47 11.09 -17.77 -7.67
CA THR A 47 12.24 -17.56 -6.77
C THR A 47 13.43 -18.41 -7.25
N PRO A 48 14.68 -18.11 -6.84
CA PRO A 48 15.83 -18.93 -7.22
C PRO A 48 15.70 -20.40 -6.79
N THR A 49 14.91 -20.68 -5.75
CA THR A 49 14.65 -22.03 -5.23
C THR A 49 13.39 -22.69 -5.83
N GLY A 50 12.75 -22.05 -6.82
CA GLY A 50 11.53 -22.54 -7.47
C GLY A 50 10.35 -21.57 -7.38
N PRO A 51 9.26 -21.83 -8.11
CA PRO A 51 8.07 -20.98 -8.09
C PRO A 51 7.39 -21.01 -6.72
N GLN A 52 6.89 -19.85 -6.31
CA GLN A 52 5.98 -19.70 -5.19
C GLN A 52 4.56 -19.58 -5.74
N THR A 53 3.68 -20.46 -5.29
CA THR A 53 2.30 -20.57 -5.79
C THR A 53 1.33 -20.38 -4.64
N THR A 54 0.30 -19.55 -4.83
CA THR A 54 -0.77 -19.39 -3.84
C THR A 54 -1.70 -20.59 -3.80
N LYS A 55 -2.48 -20.71 -2.72
CA LYS A 55 -3.63 -21.62 -2.70
C LYS A 55 -4.70 -21.17 -3.71
N GLY A 56 -5.64 -22.06 -4.04
CA GLY A 56 -6.66 -21.82 -5.07
C GLY A 56 -7.40 -20.48 -4.92
N ASN A 57 -7.76 -20.11 -3.69
CA ASN A 57 -8.56 -18.91 -3.40
C ASN A 57 -7.71 -17.74 -2.88
N GLU A 58 -6.40 -17.81 -3.05
CA GLU A 58 -5.45 -16.79 -2.65
C GLU A 58 -4.75 -16.17 -3.87
N GLY A 59 -4.12 -15.02 -3.68
CA GLY A 59 -3.30 -14.32 -4.66
C GLY A 59 -2.23 -13.50 -3.98
N PHE A 60 -1.14 -13.25 -4.69
CA PHE A 60 -0.09 -12.32 -4.29
C PHE A 60 -0.42 -10.94 -4.84
N ALA A 61 -0.83 -10.01 -3.97
CA ALA A 61 -0.92 -8.62 -4.35
C ALA A 61 0.47 -7.97 -4.29
N ILE A 62 0.85 -7.34 -5.40
CA ILE A 62 2.13 -6.68 -5.56
C ILE A 62 1.92 -5.18 -5.43
N PHE A 63 2.69 -4.55 -4.54
CA PHE A 63 2.74 -3.11 -4.41
C PHE A 63 4.17 -2.62 -4.60
N LYS A 64 4.34 -1.48 -5.27
CA LYS A 64 5.60 -0.73 -5.36
C LYS A 64 5.56 0.39 -4.34
N ILE A 65 6.46 0.36 -3.38
CA ILE A 65 6.68 1.49 -2.45
C ILE A 65 7.60 2.47 -3.16
N GLU A 66 7.09 3.67 -3.45
CA GLU A 66 7.82 4.69 -4.20
C GLU A 66 8.67 5.54 -3.26
N THR A 67 8.04 6.12 -2.23
CA THR A 67 8.70 7.05 -1.31
C THR A 67 8.19 6.89 0.12
N ILE A 68 9.05 7.20 1.09
CA ILE A 68 8.70 7.40 2.49
C ILE A 68 9.22 8.78 2.88
N ASP A 69 8.30 9.71 3.04
CA ASP A 69 8.56 11.13 3.25
C ASP A 69 8.24 11.50 4.70
N ASN A 70 9.28 11.76 5.47
CA ASN A 70 9.19 12.18 6.87
C ASN A 70 9.59 13.67 7.03
N THR A 71 9.52 14.45 5.95
CA THR A 71 9.99 15.84 5.93
C THR A 71 9.14 16.78 6.78
N LYS A 72 7.84 16.46 6.90
CA LYS A 72 6.88 17.29 7.66
C LYS A 72 6.75 16.85 9.11
N TYR A 73 6.93 15.57 9.39
CA TYR A 73 6.85 15.03 10.75
C TYR A 73 8.09 15.43 11.54
N ASN A 74 7.88 15.88 12.78
CA ASN A 74 8.93 16.43 13.63
C ASN A 74 9.66 15.38 14.48
N ASN A 75 9.39 14.10 14.25
CA ASN A 75 10.02 12.99 14.96
C ASN A 75 10.51 11.93 13.97
N ILE A 76 11.33 11.00 14.47
CA ILE A 76 11.83 9.86 13.73
C ILE A 76 10.70 8.91 13.39
N PHE A 77 10.67 8.43 12.14
CA PHE A 77 9.83 7.32 11.72
C PHE A 77 10.65 6.03 11.63
N ASN A 78 10.23 4.99 12.34
CA ASN A 78 10.83 3.66 12.26
C ASN A 78 9.94 2.75 11.41
N LEU A 79 10.39 2.49 10.18
CA LEU A 79 9.75 1.56 9.27
C LEU A 79 10.04 0.12 9.69
N ASP A 80 8.99 -0.65 9.92
CA ASP A 80 8.98 -2.10 9.93
C ASP A 80 8.07 -2.61 8.82
N PRO A 81 8.62 -3.10 7.70
CA PRO A 81 7.81 -3.57 6.58
C PRO A 81 6.83 -4.68 6.94
N SER A 82 7.10 -5.46 7.99
CA SER A 82 6.20 -6.53 8.46
C SER A 82 4.88 -5.99 9.03
N ARG A 83 4.82 -4.70 9.37
CA ARG A 83 3.61 -4.01 9.83
C ARG A 83 2.75 -3.47 8.69
N LEU A 84 3.24 -3.48 7.44
CA LEU A 84 2.41 -3.12 6.29
C LEU A 84 1.38 -4.23 6.02
N TYR A 85 0.13 -3.82 5.79
CA TYR A 85 -0.95 -4.76 5.57
C TYR A 85 -2.04 -4.23 4.63
N VAL A 86 -2.82 -5.16 4.10
CA VAL A 86 -4.12 -4.90 3.47
C VAL A 86 -5.22 -5.37 4.42
N ASN A 87 -6.23 -4.53 4.63
CA ASN A 87 -7.42 -4.90 5.40
C ASN A 87 -8.46 -5.55 4.49
N GLN A 88 -8.77 -6.82 4.73
CA GLN A 88 -9.83 -7.57 4.05
C GLN A 88 -11.05 -7.81 4.95
N SER A 89 -11.18 -7.00 6.00
CA SER A 89 -12.33 -7.06 6.91
C SER A 89 -13.59 -6.55 6.24
N ASN A 90 -14.70 -7.21 6.50
CA ASN A 90 -16.01 -6.67 6.16
C ASN A 90 -16.49 -5.64 7.19
N PRO A 91 -17.58 -4.88 6.89
CA PRO A 91 -18.09 -3.88 7.81
C PRO A 91 -18.42 -4.42 9.21
N GLU A 92 -18.95 -5.65 9.30
CA GLU A 92 -19.29 -6.30 10.58
C GLU A 92 -18.04 -6.61 11.42
N GLN A 93 -16.99 -7.12 10.79
CA GLN A 93 -15.69 -7.37 11.40
C GLN A 93 -15.04 -6.06 11.85
N MET A 94 -15.14 -5.01 11.03
CA MET A 94 -14.61 -3.69 11.38
C MET A 94 -15.31 -3.11 12.61
N ALA A 95 -16.63 -3.28 12.73
CA ALA A 95 -17.42 -2.83 13.87
C ALA A 95 -17.11 -3.56 15.19
N LYS A 96 -16.63 -4.81 15.13
CA LYS A 96 -16.28 -5.63 16.32
C LYS A 96 -14.90 -5.31 16.91
N GLY A 97 -14.13 -4.42 16.27
CA GLY A 97 -12.81 -3.99 16.74
C GLY A 97 -11.63 -4.79 16.16
N VAL A 98 -10.41 -4.29 16.40
CA VAL A 98 -9.16 -4.69 15.70
C VAL A 98 -8.83 -6.18 15.77
N TYR A 99 -9.26 -6.88 16.82
CA TYR A 99 -9.06 -8.33 16.98
C TYR A 99 -9.92 -9.17 16.02
N SER A 100 -11.02 -8.61 15.52
CA SER A 100 -11.90 -9.26 14.54
C SER A 100 -11.49 -8.94 13.09
N TRP A 101 -10.48 -8.09 12.90
CA TRP A 101 -10.09 -7.65 11.57
C TRP A 101 -9.30 -8.73 10.83
N ASN A 102 -9.66 -8.96 9.57
CA ASN A 102 -8.93 -9.81 8.63
C ASN A 102 -7.79 -9.02 7.96
N ARG A 103 -6.68 -8.85 8.68
CA ARG A 103 -5.49 -8.16 8.18
C ARG A 103 -4.54 -9.13 7.50
N ARG A 104 -4.08 -8.79 6.30
CA ARG A 104 -3.08 -9.54 5.53
C ARG A 104 -1.78 -8.75 5.46
N PHE A 105 -0.75 -9.24 6.13
CA PHE A 105 0.53 -8.57 6.25
C PHE A 105 1.46 -8.91 5.10
N VAL A 106 2.47 -8.07 4.89
CA VAL A 106 3.57 -8.32 3.96
C VAL A 106 4.22 -9.68 4.23
N ASN A 107 4.43 -10.45 3.17
CA ASN A 107 5.29 -11.61 3.19
C ASN A 107 6.75 -11.13 3.30
N PRO A 108 7.50 -11.48 4.36
CA PRO A 108 8.87 -11.01 4.57
C PRO A 108 9.89 -11.64 3.60
N ASP A 109 9.45 -12.38 2.58
CA ASP A 109 10.31 -12.98 1.57
C ASP A 109 10.97 -11.91 0.68
N PRO A 110 12.30 -11.71 0.77
CA PRO A 110 13.00 -10.70 -0.02
C PRO A 110 13.17 -11.11 -1.49
N ARG A 111 12.98 -12.39 -1.82
CA ARG A 111 13.36 -12.97 -3.12
C ARG A 111 12.57 -12.37 -4.27
N PHE A 112 11.33 -11.93 -4.05
CA PHE A 112 10.54 -11.28 -5.11
C PHE A 112 11.21 -10.00 -5.62
N ALA A 113 11.53 -9.07 -4.73
CA ALA A 113 12.19 -7.82 -5.10
C ALA A 113 13.60 -8.06 -5.65
N GLN A 114 14.37 -8.96 -5.01
CA GLN A 114 15.72 -9.32 -5.45
C GLN A 114 15.75 -9.90 -6.86
N ASN A 115 14.80 -10.78 -7.20
CA ASN A 115 14.69 -11.36 -8.53
C ASN A 115 14.36 -10.35 -9.63
N LEU A 116 13.74 -9.23 -9.27
CA LEU A 116 13.48 -8.11 -10.17
C LEU A 116 14.66 -7.13 -10.24
N GLY A 117 15.75 -7.38 -9.51
CA GLY A 117 16.91 -6.49 -9.44
C GLY A 117 16.76 -5.34 -8.45
N PHE A 118 15.78 -5.38 -7.55
CA PHE A 118 15.54 -4.35 -6.54
C PHE A 118 16.06 -4.79 -5.17
N SER A 119 16.57 -3.83 -4.38
CA SER A 119 16.85 -4.07 -2.97
C SER A 119 15.54 -4.35 -2.23
N PRO A 120 15.45 -5.42 -1.42
CA PRO A 120 14.24 -5.69 -0.65
C PRO A 120 14.00 -4.56 0.36
N ILE A 121 12.74 -4.28 0.66
CA ILE A 121 12.43 -3.37 1.75
C ILE A 121 12.84 -4.00 3.08
N VAL A 122 13.63 -3.26 3.86
CA VAL A 122 14.10 -3.71 5.17
C VAL A 122 13.66 -2.71 6.24
N ARG A 123 13.82 -3.07 7.51
CA ARG A 123 13.63 -2.12 8.60
C ARG A 123 14.56 -0.93 8.42
N ALA A 124 14.02 0.27 8.57
CA ALA A 124 14.75 1.50 8.34
C ALA A 124 14.29 2.60 9.28
N THR A 125 15.22 3.47 9.66
CA THR A 125 14.93 4.68 10.41
C THR A 125 14.97 5.85 9.44
N VAL A 126 13.87 6.59 9.35
CA VAL A 126 13.77 7.84 8.56
C VAL A 126 13.77 9.00 9.56
N PRO A 127 14.86 9.79 9.64
CA PRO A 127 14.91 10.93 10.56
C PRO A 127 13.83 11.98 10.27
N ALA A 128 13.57 12.85 11.24
CA ALA A 128 12.73 14.02 11.03
C ALA A 128 13.34 14.93 9.95
N GLY A 129 12.51 15.45 9.04
CA GLY A 129 13.00 16.31 7.95
C GLY A 129 13.57 15.55 6.74
N GLU A 130 13.64 14.23 6.80
CA GLU A 130 14.26 13.39 5.77
C GLU A 130 13.23 12.67 4.89
N LYS A 131 13.69 12.26 3.72
CA LYS A 131 12.93 11.46 2.77
C LYS A 131 13.82 10.36 2.20
N ILE A 132 13.24 9.17 2.05
CA ILE A 132 13.87 8.06 1.33
C ILE A 132 12.99 7.60 0.18
N ASP A 133 13.63 7.08 -0.86
CA ASP A 133 12.96 6.54 -2.04
C ASP A 133 13.32 5.05 -2.21
N PRO A 134 12.68 4.13 -1.46
CA PRO A 134 13.01 2.71 -1.52
C PRO A 134 12.85 2.12 -2.92
N LYS A 135 11.88 2.63 -3.70
CA LYS A 135 11.57 2.22 -5.08
C LYS A 135 11.54 0.69 -5.25
N THR A 136 10.94 0.00 -4.30
CA THR A 136 10.99 -1.47 -4.21
C THR A 136 9.60 -2.07 -4.13
N PHE A 137 9.52 -3.38 -4.27
CA PHE A 137 8.27 -4.12 -4.25
C PHE A 137 8.05 -4.85 -2.94
N ILE A 138 6.79 -4.92 -2.52
CA ILE A 138 6.31 -5.77 -1.44
C ILE A 138 5.25 -6.72 -1.98
N VAL A 139 5.18 -7.89 -1.34
CA VAL A 139 4.21 -8.95 -1.67
C VAL A 139 3.29 -9.15 -0.48
N ILE A 140 1.98 -9.07 -0.70
CA ILE A 140 0.98 -9.36 0.34
C ILE A 140 0.13 -10.54 -0.14
N PRO A 141 0.21 -11.72 0.52
CA PRO A 141 -0.70 -12.82 0.25
C PRO A 141 -2.09 -12.45 0.78
N LEU A 142 -3.11 -12.55 -0.07
CA LEU A 142 -4.48 -12.23 0.28
C LEU A 142 -5.48 -13.20 -0.32
N GLY A 143 -6.66 -13.30 0.29
CA GLY A 143 -7.77 -14.01 -0.35
C GLY A 143 -8.23 -13.23 -1.57
N ILE A 144 -8.67 -13.91 -2.64
CA ILE A 144 -9.20 -13.27 -3.86
C ILE A 144 -10.70 -13.50 -4.08
N ASP A 145 -11.30 -14.37 -3.26
CA ASP A 145 -12.75 -14.58 -3.23
C ASP A 145 -13.40 -13.50 -2.37
N ASN A 146 -14.14 -12.60 -3.03
CA ASN A 146 -14.78 -11.43 -2.44
C ASN A 146 -13.87 -10.63 -1.46
N PRO A 147 -12.70 -10.16 -1.94
CA PRO A 147 -11.60 -9.85 -1.04
C PRO A 147 -11.65 -8.44 -0.46
N SER A 148 -12.52 -7.57 -0.98
CA SER A 148 -12.83 -6.25 -0.45
C SER A 148 -14.23 -6.16 0.18
N GLN A 149 -15.12 -7.14 -0.09
CA GLN A 149 -16.55 -7.10 0.23
C GLN A 149 -17.28 -5.81 -0.21
N GLY A 150 -16.68 -5.05 -1.12
CA GLY A 150 -17.24 -3.84 -1.72
C GLY A 150 -17.89 -4.12 -3.08
N PRO A 151 -18.26 -3.07 -3.83
CA PRO A 151 -18.79 -3.20 -5.18
C PRO A 151 -17.84 -3.99 -6.09
N ASP A 152 -18.38 -4.83 -6.97
CA ASP A 152 -17.60 -5.73 -7.85
C ASP A 152 -16.51 -5.00 -8.64
N GLU A 153 -16.78 -3.77 -9.06
CA GLU A 153 -15.85 -2.91 -9.79
C GLU A 153 -14.58 -2.51 -9.02
N ASN A 154 -14.56 -2.70 -7.70
CA ASN A 154 -13.45 -2.43 -6.79
C ASN A 154 -13.00 -3.69 -6.02
N LYS A 155 -13.48 -4.87 -6.42
CA LYS A 155 -13.15 -6.18 -5.85
C LYS A 155 -11.66 -6.32 -5.53
N TYR A 156 -10.80 -5.92 -6.44
CA TYR A 156 -9.35 -6.12 -6.38
C TYR A 156 -8.56 -4.82 -6.15
N ASN A 157 -9.23 -3.72 -5.81
CA ASN A 157 -8.60 -2.44 -5.56
C ASN A 157 -8.25 -2.32 -4.07
N PHE A 158 -7.01 -2.65 -3.71
CA PHE A 158 -6.59 -2.72 -2.31
C PHE A 158 -5.86 -1.46 -1.86
N THR A 159 -6.06 -1.11 -0.59
CA THR A 159 -5.37 -0.01 0.06
C THR A 159 -4.36 -0.55 1.06
N LEU A 160 -3.15 0.00 1.03
CA LEU A 160 -2.10 -0.34 1.96
C LEU A 160 -2.29 0.47 3.24
N ALA A 161 -2.07 -0.16 4.38
CA ALA A 161 -2.09 0.45 5.69
C ALA A 161 -0.89 -0.03 6.51
N TYR A 162 -0.65 0.62 7.65
CA TYR A 162 0.41 0.26 8.59
C TYR A 162 -0.17 -0.07 9.94
N ASP A 163 0.27 -1.17 10.54
CA ASP A 163 -0.10 -1.53 11.90
C ASP A 163 0.75 -0.75 12.89
N THR A 164 0.17 0.34 13.40
CA THR A 164 0.82 1.17 14.41
C THR A 164 0.83 0.47 15.76
N GLY A 165 -0.03 -0.53 16.00
CA GLY A 165 -0.28 -1.08 17.32
C GLY A 165 -0.94 -0.06 18.25
N THR A 166 -1.67 -0.54 19.25
CA THR A 166 -1.97 0.20 20.47
C THR A 166 -1.33 -0.53 21.64
N ASP A 167 -0.88 0.25 22.59
CA ASP A 167 0.06 -0.05 23.68
C ASP A 167 -0.51 -0.97 24.76
N ASP A 168 -1.30 -1.98 24.42
CA ASP A 168 -1.83 -2.93 25.42
C ASP A 168 -0.77 -3.97 25.84
N ARG A 169 0.38 -3.99 25.16
CA ARG A 169 1.52 -4.87 25.44
C ARG A 169 2.81 -4.06 25.54
N GLY A 170 2.88 -3.24 26.59
CA GLY A 170 3.98 -2.32 26.89
C GLY A 170 5.36 -2.75 26.36
N ASN A 171 6.04 -1.76 25.75
CA ASN A 171 7.47 -1.70 25.41
C ASN A 171 7.87 -1.64 23.93
N ILE A 172 7.00 -1.17 23.02
CA ILE A 172 7.51 -0.62 21.75
C ILE A 172 6.89 0.76 21.49
N GLN A 173 7.70 1.82 21.64
CA GLN A 173 7.44 3.17 21.09
C GLN A 173 7.49 3.16 19.55
N SER A 174 6.71 2.29 18.91
CA SER A 174 6.59 2.19 17.45
C SER A 174 5.13 2.32 17.03
N VAL A 175 4.32 3.06 17.80
CA VAL A 175 3.09 3.60 17.26
C VAL A 175 3.51 4.71 16.31
N SER A 176 3.67 4.37 15.05
CA SER A 176 3.84 5.35 13.99
C SER A 176 2.52 6.08 13.80
N GLU A 177 2.21 7.01 14.71
CA GLU A 177 1.06 7.90 14.57
C GLU A 177 1.29 8.88 13.40
N GLY A 178 0.22 9.37 12.80
CA GLY A 178 0.33 10.35 11.71
C GLY A 178 0.89 9.78 10.40
N LEU A 179 0.53 8.55 10.03
CA LEU A 179 0.88 8.02 8.70
C LEU A 179 -0.20 8.36 7.67
N LEU A 180 0.25 8.82 6.50
CA LEU A 180 -0.58 9.07 5.35
C LEU A 180 -0.17 8.16 4.19
N PHE A 181 -1.11 7.33 3.73
CA PHE A 181 -0.89 6.48 2.57
C PHE A 181 -1.43 7.13 1.31
N VAL A 182 -0.56 7.35 0.32
CA VAL A 182 -0.92 7.96 -0.96
C VAL A 182 -0.77 6.91 -2.06
N LYS A 183 -1.90 6.46 -2.59
CA LYS A 183 -1.94 5.53 -3.73
C LYS A 183 -1.79 6.32 -5.03
N GLY A 184 -0.68 6.10 -5.75
CA GLY A 184 -0.34 6.77 -7.00
C GLY A 184 -0.96 6.17 -8.27
N ASN A 185 -1.92 5.24 -8.15
CA ASN A 185 -2.66 4.72 -9.30
C ASN A 185 -3.77 5.69 -9.72
N ALA A 186 -4.16 5.68 -11.01
CA ALA A 186 -5.31 6.46 -11.47
C ALA A 186 -6.61 5.95 -10.80
N PRO A 187 -7.57 6.82 -10.44
CA PRO A 187 -8.79 6.43 -9.73
C PRO A 187 -9.64 5.35 -10.41
N ASP A 188 -9.59 5.29 -11.74
CA ASP A 188 -10.32 4.36 -12.60
C ASP A 188 -9.54 3.08 -12.94
N THR A 189 -8.33 2.91 -12.38
CA THR A 189 -7.50 1.72 -12.62
C THR A 189 -8.25 0.45 -12.23
N LYS A 190 -8.43 -0.45 -13.20
CA LYS A 190 -9.02 -1.78 -12.99
C LYS A 190 -7.93 -2.81 -12.75
N TRP A 191 -8.22 -3.73 -11.85
CA TRP A 191 -7.28 -4.76 -11.42
C TRP A 191 -7.83 -6.14 -11.79
N THR A 192 -6.98 -6.97 -12.36
CA THR A 192 -7.26 -8.38 -12.63
C THR A 192 -6.27 -9.25 -11.87
N VAL A 193 -6.61 -10.54 -11.76
CA VAL A 193 -5.68 -11.56 -11.28
C VAL A 193 -5.07 -12.22 -12.51
N VAL A 194 -3.75 -12.22 -12.59
CA VAL A 194 -3.00 -12.94 -13.63
C VAL A 194 -2.40 -14.22 -13.07
N GLU A 195 -1.99 -15.15 -13.94
CA GLU A 195 -1.41 -16.41 -13.49
C GLU A 195 0.01 -16.20 -12.95
N ASN A 196 0.83 -15.41 -13.65
CA ASN A 196 2.21 -15.17 -13.25
C ASN A 196 2.52 -13.68 -13.06
N CYS A 197 3.25 -13.33 -12.00
CA CYS A 197 3.61 -11.93 -11.72
C CYS A 197 4.47 -11.29 -12.83
N LYS A 198 5.13 -12.08 -13.70
CA LYS A 198 5.85 -11.55 -14.88
C LYS A 198 4.95 -10.84 -15.88
N GLU A 199 3.64 -11.12 -15.86
CA GLU A 199 2.65 -10.45 -16.71
C GLU A 199 2.31 -9.04 -16.19
N LEU A 200 2.68 -8.72 -14.95
CA LEU A 200 2.43 -7.43 -14.34
C LEU A 200 3.44 -6.38 -14.83
N PRO A 201 3.06 -5.08 -14.85
CA PRO A 201 3.96 -4.00 -15.25
C PRO A 201 4.98 -3.65 -14.15
N LEU A 202 5.95 -4.54 -13.92
CA LEU A 202 6.95 -4.47 -12.85
C LEU A 202 8.13 -3.51 -13.14
N LYS A 203 7.95 -2.53 -14.03
CA LYS A 203 8.99 -1.55 -14.40
C LYS A 203 8.97 -0.34 -13.47
#